data_AF-A0A1M7ARW3-F1
#
_entry.id   AF-A0A1M7ARW3-F1
#
_cell.length_a   1.000
_cell.length_b   1.000
_cell.length_c   1.000
_cell.angle_alpha   90.00
_cell.angle_beta   90.00
_cell.angle_gamma   90.00
#
_symmetry.space_group_name_H-M   'P 1'
#
loop_
_entity.id
_entity.type
_entity.pdbx_description
1 polymer ?
#
loop_
_entity_poly.entity_id
_entity_poly.type
_entity_poly.pdbx_seq_one_letter_code
_entity_poly.pdbx_strand_id
1 'polypeptide(L)'
;MDGHPRQAAGDRIEPILSSLWLPCSVIVVSTFIGPGWLPEQLGSLHKAGSTKMTQTIITTAGIDTSKTKLDVAVHGHIERWQVANALPGWRALVANLTNAGVTRVGIEATGGYERGVMEHLRAVGFTVLVLQPVQVKAFGRVHLRRAKNDALDAELIAACTASIDPPKIEPDPRLAELAGYLTFLEQIEEDIARYKTRLEHIDEPEIRRTVNADIARLKTRRAAQIRNIAKRLRAHHDLALRLDLVLSIPGIGERTALALIIRMPELGRVSREEAAALAGLAPFDDDSGQHRGQRHIAGGRSRLRRSLYAAALPAAFRWNRALVALYARLTARGKAHTAALIACARKLLIYANTVVQRGTPWAEKSFSV
;
A
#
# COMPACT_ATOMS: atom_id res chain seq x y z
N MET A 1 46.55 37.15 28.80
CA MET A 1 46.63 38.46 28.13
C MET A 1 47.45 38.28 26.86
N ASP A 2 46.83 38.73 25.77
CA ASP A 2 47.39 39.28 24.52
C ASP A 2 48.21 38.45 23.53
N GLY A 3 47.78 38.59 22.26
CA GLY A 3 48.67 38.72 21.11
C GLY A 3 48.31 37.86 19.88
N HIS A 4 47.18 38.10 19.19
CA HIS A 4 47.07 38.84 17.90
C HIS A 4 47.23 38.00 16.60
N PRO A 5 46.67 38.45 15.45
CA PRO A 5 45.95 37.62 14.48
C PRO A 5 46.54 37.67 13.06
N ARG A 6 46.00 36.87 12.11
CA ARG A 6 46.07 37.15 10.66
C ARG A 6 44.82 36.68 9.88
N GLN A 7 44.24 37.66 9.17
CA GLN A 7 43.44 37.65 7.92
C GLN A 7 44.10 36.82 6.78
N ALA A 8 43.53 36.52 5.61
CA ALA A 8 42.21 36.58 4.94
C ALA A 8 42.39 35.93 3.54
N ALA A 9 41.28 35.53 2.90
CA ALA A 9 40.99 35.44 1.44
C ALA A 9 39.89 34.38 1.26
N GLY A 10 38.72 34.60 0.65
CA GLY A 10 38.39 35.49 -0.46
C GLY A 10 38.08 34.61 -1.67
N ASP A 11 36.79 34.39 -1.97
CA ASP A 11 36.26 34.54 -3.34
C ASP A 11 34.74 34.33 -3.41
N ARG A 12 34.08 35.37 -3.94
CA ARG A 12 32.69 35.38 -4.43
C ARG A 12 32.74 35.10 -5.93
N ILE A 13 31.82 34.29 -6.46
CA ILE A 13 31.35 34.43 -7.85
C ILE A 13 29.82 34.20 -7.89
N GLU A 14 29.15 35.13 -8.56
CA GLU A 14 27.70 35.30 -8.73
C GLU A 14 27.02 34.25 -9.64
N PRO A 15 25.67 34.13 -9.60
CA PRO A 15 24.92 33.28 -10.51
C PRO A 15 24.71 33.97 -11.88
N ILE A 16 25.22 33.37 -12.94
CA ILE A 16 24.93 33.79 -14.32
C ILE A 16 23.58 33.19 -14.76
N LEU A 17 22.61 34.07 -14.96
CA LEU A 17 21.44 33.85 -15.79
C LEU A 17 21.85 33.94 -17.26
N SER A 18 21.61 32.88 -18.05
CA SER A 18 21.47 33.00 -19.50
C SER A 18 20.24 32.23 -19.97
N SER A 19 19.24 33.02 -20.33
CA SER A 19 18.13 32.65 -21.19
C SER A 19 18.62 32.33 -22.62
N LEU A 20 17.74 31.68 -23.39
CA LEU A 20 17.57 31.73 -24.85
C LEU A 20 17.86 30.43 -25.66
N TRP A 21 16.75 29.92 -26.23
CA TRP A 21 16.57 29.37 -27.59
C TRP A 21 16.49 27.84 -27.79
N LEU A 22 15.26 27.39 -28.08
CA LEU A 22 14.97 26.35 -29.07
C LEU A 22 15.43 26.84 -30.46
N PRO A 23 15.85 25.95 -31.37
CA PRO A 23 14.91 25.48 -32.39
C PRO A 23 15.04 24.00 -32.81
N CYS A 24 13.87 23.48 -33.20
CA CYS A 24 13.52 22.50 -34.23
C CYS A 24 14.55 21.55 -34.88
N SER A 25 14.02 20.34 -35.15
CA SER A 25 14.35 19.39 -36.25
C SER A 25 15.55 18.47 -35.96
N VAL A 26 15.62 17.19 -36.33
CA VAL A 26 15.05 16.43 -37.46
C VAL A 26 14.93 14.96 -37.05
N ILE A 27 13.85 14.30 -37.48
CA ILE A 27 13.67 12.85 -37.50
C ILE A 27 14.65 12.25 -38.51
N VAL A 28 15.50 11.31 -38.10
CA VAL A 28 16.17 10.40 -39.04
C VAL A 28 15.84 8.96 -38.65
N VAL A 29 14.90 8.40 -39.42
CA VAL A 29 14.67 6.96 -39.53
C VAL A 29 15.82 6.40 -40.37
N SER A 30 16.71 5.62 -39.77
CA SER A 30 17.72 4.88 -40.54
C SER A 30 17.19 3.48 -40.85
N THR A 31 16.79 3.31 -42.10
CA THR A 31 16.52 2.05 -42.78
C THR A 31 17.84 1.30 -42.98
N PHE A 32 18.00 0.15 -42.33
CA PHE A 32 19.07 -0.80 -42.67
C PHE A 32 18.51 -1.88 -43.59
N ILE A 33 18.93 -1.82 -44.86
CA ILE A 33 18.78 -2.87 -45.87
C ILE A 33 20.04 -3.75 -45.77
N GLY A 34 19.87 -5.07 -45.75
CA GLY A 34 20.92 -6.05 -45.52
C GLY A 34 21.88 -6.29 -46.70
N PRO A 35 22.65 -7.39 -46.63
CA PRO A 35 22.71 -8.31 -47.77
C PRO A 35 22.53 -9.78 -47.34
N GLY A 36 21.84 -10.55 -48.18
CA GLY A 36 21.47 -11.94 -47.92
C GLY A 36 22.43 -12.97 -48.50
N TRP A 37 22.31 -14.20 -47.99
CA TRP A 37 22.68 -15.47 -48.60
C TRP A 37 21.71 -16.57 -48.09
N LEU A 38 21.12 -17.33 -49.00
CA LEU A 38 20.16 -18.46 -48.88
C LEU A 38 20.85 -19.77 -48.40
N PRO A 39 20.17 -20.90 -48.02
CA PRO A 39 18.92 -21.40 -48.62
C PRO A 39 17.85 -22.07 -47.71
N GLU A 40 16.61 -21.94 -48.18
CA GLU A 40 15.57 -22.97 -48.35
C GLU A 40 15.70 -24.31 -47.58
N GLN A 41 14.83 -24.52 -46.59
CA GLN A 41 14.28 -25.84 -46.28
C GLN A 41 12.81 -25.71 -45.86
N LEU A 42 11.93 -26.21 -46.73
CA LEU A 42 10.54 -26.51 -46.45
C LEU A 42 10.43 -27.59 -45.37
N GLY A 43 9.83 -27.23 -44.23
CA GLY A 43 9.41 -28.17 -43.19
C GLY A 43 8.01 -27.80 -42.73
N SER A 44 7.01 -28.41 -43.38
CA SER A 44 5.62 -28.39 -42.92
C SER A 44 5.51 -29.09 -41.56
N LEU A 45 5.17 -28.34 -40.52
CA LEU A 45 4.65 -28.87 -39.28
C LEU A 45 3.28 -28.26 -39.05
N HIS A 46 2.24 -29.10 -39.24
CA HIS A 46 0.88 -28.80 -38.90
C HIS A 46 0.78 -28.33 -37.44
N LYS A 47 0.50 -27.04 -37.26
CA LYS A 47 0.09 -26.52 -35.95
C LYS A 47 -1.36 -26.91 -35.75
N ALA A 48 -1.56 -27.94 -34.94
CA ALA A 48 -2.83 -28.34 -34.36
C ALA A 48 -3.61 -27.10 -33.89
N GLY A 49 -4.92 -27.13 -34.12
CA GLY A 49 -5.84 -26.00 -34.01
C GLY A 49 -5.53 -25.05 -32.87
N SER A 50 -5.20 -23.81 -33.24
CA SER A 50 -5.28 -22.67 -32.34
C SER A 50 -6.74 -22.57 -31.89
N THR A 51 -7.02 -23.05 -30.68
CA THR A 51 -8.27 -22.73 -30.00
C THR A 51 -8.26 -21.22 -29.86
N LYS A 52 -9.08 -20.52 -30.65
CA LYS A 52 -9.35 -19.10 -30.45
C LYS A 52 -9.68 -18.94 -28.96
N MET A 53 -8.79 -18.32 -28.20
CA MET A 53 -9.18 -17.78 -26.91
C MET A 53 -10.29 -16.78 -27.23
N THR A 54 -11.52 -17.17 -26.93
CA THR A 54 -12.65 -16.26 -26.91
C THR A 54 -12.26 -15.18 -25.91
N GLN A 55 -11.78 -14.03 -26.39
CA GLN A 55 -11.62 -12.84 -25.56
C GLN A 55 -13.03 -12.52 -25.09
N THR A 56 -13.37 -12.94 -23.88
CA THR A 56 -14.54 -12.44 -23.18
C THR A 56 -14.29 -10.95 -23.06
N ILE A 57 -14.99 -10.14 -23.86
CA ILE A 57 -14.91 -8.69 -23.78
C ILE A 57 -15.53 -8.31 -22.44
N ILE A 58 -14.68 -8.16 -21.42
CA ILE A 58 -15.12 -7.69 -20.10
C ILE A 58 -15.34 -6.19 -20.25
N THR A 59 -16.59 -5.77 -20.37
CA THR A 59 -16.94 -4.35 -20.33
C THR A 59 -16.70 -3.83 -18.91
N THR A 60 -15.81 -2.84 -18.78
CA THR A 60 -15.44 -2.24 -17.51
C THR A 60 -15.96 -0.81 -17.40
N ALA A 61 -16.30 -0.38 -16.18
CA ALA A 61 -16.60 1.01 -15.88
C ALA A 61 -15.61 1.58 -14.85
N GLY A 62 -15.46 2.90 -14.86
CA GLY A 62 -14.72 3.65 -13.86
C GLY A 62 -15.60 4.68 -13.19
N ILE A 63 -15.44 4.82 -11.88
CA ILE A 63 -16.19 5.75 -11.04
C ILE A 63 -15.21 6.64 -10.30
N ASP A 64 -15.25 7.94 -10.61
CA ASP A 64 -14.68 8.95 -9.74
C ASP A 64 -15.69 9.32 -8.65
N THR A 65 -15.23 9.35 -7.41
CA THR A 65 -16.09 9.46 -6.24
C THR A 65 -15.87 10.78 -5.52
N SER A 66 -16.95 11.54 -5.38
CA SER A 66 -17.03 12.68 -4.47
C SER A 66 -18.03 12.45 -3.34
N LYS A 67 -18.13 13.42 -2.43
CA LYS A 67 -19.07 13.36 -1.30
C LYS A 67 -20.54 13.23 -1.73
N THR A 68 -20.96 13.92 -2.80
CA THR A 68 -22.37 14.04 -3.17
C THR A 68 -22.70 13.43 -4.52
N LYS A 69 -21.70 13.22 -5.39
CA LYS A 69 -21.87 12.72 -6.75
C LYS A 69 -20.84 11.65 -7.10
N LEU A 70 -21.21 10.81 -8.06
CA LEU A 70 -20.38 9.80 -8.69
C LEU A 70 -20.35 10.09 -10.18
N ASP A 71 -19.16 10.30 -10.73
CA ASP A 71 -18.93 10.49 -12.15
C ASP A 71 -18.51 9.15 -12.76
N VAL A 72 -19.20 8.71 -13.81
CA VAL A 72 -19.09 7.35 -14.33
C VAL A 72 -18.76 7.36 -15.82
N ALA A 73 -17.82 6.51 -16.22
CA ALA A 73 -17.48 6.27 -17.62
C ALA A 73 -17.34 4.76 -17.88
N VAL A 74 -17.76 4.32 -19.06
CA VAL A 74 -17.56 2.93 -19.52
C VAL A 74 -16.37 2.88 -20.47
N HIS A 75 -15.48 1.91 -20.27
CA HIS A 75 -14.28 1.77 -21.06
C HIS A 75 -14.63 1.46 -22.52
N GLY A 76 -14.08 2.25 -23.45
CA GLY A 76 -14.35 2.11 -24.88
C GLY A 76 -15.66 2.77 -25.36
N HIS A 77 -16.45 3.36 -24.46
CA HIS A 77 -17.67 4.08 -24.79
C HIS A 77 -17.49 5.60 -24.59
N ILE A 78 -18.23 6.38 -25.38
CA ILE A 78 -18.27 7.85 -25.26
C ILE A 78 -19.20 8.29 -24.13
N GLU A 79 -20.16 7.44 -23.76
CA GLU A 79 -21.16 7.75 -22.75
C GLU A 79 -20.55 7.94 -21.37
N ARG A 80 -20.95 9.04 -20.74
CA ARG A 80 -20.60 9.40 -19.36
C ARG A 80 -21.87 9.86 -18.67
N TRP A 81 -22.03 9.48 -17.42
CA TRP A 81 -23.17 9.89 -16.63
C TRP A 81 -22.75 10.20 -15.20
N GLN A 82 -23.63 10.93 -14.53
CA GLN A 82 -23.46 11.29 -13.14
C GLN A 82 -24.66 10.81 -12.35
N VAL A 83 -24.42 10.28 -11.16
CA VAL A 83 -25.47 9.91 -10.21
C VAL A 83 -25.15 10.48 -8.84
N ALA A 84 -26.16 10.63 -7.98
CA ALA A 84 -25.95 11.01 -6.59
C ALA A 84 -25.19 9.90 -5.84
N ASN A 85 -24.28 10.27 -4.94
CA ASN A 85 -23.62 9.34 -4.03
C ASN A 85 -24.53 9.03 -2.81
N ALA A 86 -25.69 8.44 -3.09
CA ALA A 86 -26.69 8.04 -2.13
C ALA A 86 -27.48 6.84 -2.66
N LEU A 87 -28.19 6.12 -1.78
CA LEU A 87 -28.88 4.88 -2.13
C LEU A 87 -29.78 4.96 -3.39
N PRO A 88 -30.60 6.02 -3.61
CA PRO A 88 -31.35 6.14 -4.87
C PRO A 88 -30.44 6.23 -6.10
N GLY A 89 -29.34 6.98 -6.00
CA GLY A 89 -28.34 7.09 -7.07
C GLY A 89 -27.58 5.78 -7.30
N TRP A 90 -27.30 5.00 -6.25
CA TRP A 90 -26.66 3.68 -6.37
C TRP A 90 -27.57 2.66 -7.08
N ARG A 91 -28.89 2.72 -6.85
CA ARG A 91 -29.84 1.88 -7.60
C ARG A 91 -29.89 2.25 -9.08
N ALA A 92 -29.93 3.55 -9.39
CA ALA A 92 -29.86 4.03 -10.77
C ALA A 92 -28.53 3.63 -11.44
N LEU A 93 -27.43 3.70 -10.70
CA LEU A 93 -26.11 3.26 -11.15
C LEU A 93 -26.11 1.78 -11.56
N VAL A 94 -26.66 0.90 -10.71
CA VAL A 94 -26.77 -0.53 -10.99
C VAL A 94 -27.56 -0.80 -12.28
N ALA A 95 -28.69 -0.10 -12.47
CA ALA A 95 -29.50 -0.24 -13.68
C ALA A 95 -28.71 0.19 -14.92
N ASN A 96 -28.05 1.35 -14.86
CA ASN A 96 -27.26 1.88 -15.98
C ASN A 96 -26.08 0.97 -16.33
N LEU A 97 -25.34 0.47 -15.34
CA LEU A 97 -24.20 -0.43 -15.55
C LEU A 97 -24.65 -1.78 -16.14
N THR A 98 -25.76 -2.32 -15.67
CA THR A 98 -26.35 -3.56 -16.21
C THR A 98 -26.76 -3.38 -17.67
N ASN A 99 -27.43 -2.27 -17.99
CA ASN A 99 -27.84 -1.94 -19.37
C ASN A 99 -26.63 -1.75 -20.30
N ALA A 100 -25.53 -1.21 -19.78
CA ALA A 100 -24.28 -1.07 -20.52
C ALA A 100 -23.46 -2.37 -20.62
N GLY A 101 -23.95 -3.49 -20.06
CA GLY A 101 -23.25 -4.78 -20.08
C GLY A 101 -21.98 -4.82 -19.23
N VAL A 102 -21.82 -3.88 -18.29
CA VAL A 102 -20.65 -3.80 -17.42
C VAL A 102 -20.69 -4.95 -16.43
N THR A 103 -19.57 -5.66 -16.27
CA THR A 103 -19.42 -6.71 -15.25
C THR A 103 -18.40 -6.35 -14.17
N ARG A 104 -17.55 -5.35 -14.47
CA ARG A 104 -16.44 -4.94 -13.61
C ARG A 104 -16.35 -3.42 -13.49
N VAL A 105 -16.17 -2.94 -12.26
CA VAL A 105 -16.16 -1.51 -11.94
C VAL A 105 -14.91 -1.16 -11.16
N GLY A 106 -14.21 -0.11 -11.57
CA GLY A 106 -13.16 0.52 -10.79
C GLY A 106 -13.67 1.75 -10.06
N ILE A 107 -13.20 1.94 -8.84
CA ILE A 107 -13.51 3.12 -8.03
C ILE A 107 -12.20 3.63 -7.44
N GLU A 108 -11.89 4.92 -7.60
CA GLU A 108 -10.75 5.51 -6.90
C GLU A 108 -11.04 5.65 -5.41
N ALA A 109 -10.06 5.34 -4.57
CA ALA A 109 -10.21 5.48 -3.12
C ALA A 109 -10.14 6.96 -2.70
N THR A 110 -11.26 7.56 -2.32
CA THR A 110 -11.39 8.98 -1.97
C THR A 110 -11.90 9.17 -0.54
N GLY A 111 -11.02 8.90 0.43
CA GLY A 111 -11.27 9.25 1.83
C GLY A 111 -12.44 8.50 2.51
N GLY A 112 -13.02 7.50 1.85
CA GLY A 112 -14.11 6.67 2.37
C GLY A 112 -15.49 6.96 1.77
N TYR A 113 -15.63 7.96 0.88
CA TYR A 113 -16.89 8.24 0.19
C TYR A 113 -17.31 7.11 -0.77
N GLU A 114 -16.34 6.29 -1.19
CA GLU A 114 -16.52 5.16 -2.10
C GLU A 114 -17.16 3.94 -1.45
N ARG A 115 -17.18 3.86 -0.10
CA ARG A 115 -17.55 2.63 0.62
C ARG A 115 -18.99 2.20 0.37
N GLY A 116 -19.93 3.14 0.45
CA GLY A 116 -21.36 2.85 0.30
C GLY A 116 -21.70 2.33 -1.10
N VAL A 117 -21.19 3.01 -2.14
CA VAL A 117 -21.39 2.55 -3.53
C VAL A 117 -20.69 1.22 -3.81
N MET A 118 -19.46 1.03 -3.29
CA MET A 118 -18.72 -0.23 -3.42
C MET A 118 -19.49 -1.42 -2.81
N GLU A 119 -19.99 -1.27 -1.58
CA GLU A 119 -20.78 -2.29 -0.89
C GLU A 119 -22.06 -2.62 -1.68
N HIS A 120 -22.76 -1.59 -2.17
CA HIS A 120 -23.99 -1.78 -2.95
C HIS A 120 -23.73 -2.53 -4.27
N LEU A 121 -22.70 -2.15 -5.03
CA LEU A 121 -22.35 -2.80 -6.28
C LEU A 121 -21.92 -4.26 -6.07
N ARG A 122 -21.12 -4.54 -5.03
CA ARG A 122 -20.71 -5.92 -4.70
C ARG A 122 -21.90 -6.79 -4.28
N ALA A 123 -22.85 -6.24 -3.53
CA ALA A 123 -24.05 -6.97 -3.11
C ALA A 123 -24.93 -7.41 -4.30
N VAL A 124 -24.87 -6.67 -5.42
CA VAL A 124 -25.57 -7.01 -6.68
C VAL A 124 -24.74 -7.95 -7.58
N GLY A 125 -23.47 -8.20 -7.26
CA GLY A 125 -22.62 -9.16 -7.97
C GLY A 125 -21.60 -8.55 -8.94
N PHE A 126 -21.42 -7.22 -8.95
CA PHE A 126 -20.36 -6.60 -9.75
C PHE A 126 -18.98 -6.90 -9.17
N THR A 127 -17.99 -7.12 -10.05
CA THR A 127 -16.58 -7.16 -9.63
C THR A 127 -16.08 -5.74 -9.40
N VAL A 128 -15.92 -5.33 -8.14
CA VAL A 128 -15.50 -3.95 -7.78
C VAL A 128 -14.05 -3.89 -7.34
N LEU A 129 -13.22 -3.16 -8.11
CA LEU A 129 -11.85 -2.80 -7.75
C LEU A 129 -11.81 -1.43 -7.09
N VAL A 130 -11.10 -1.33 -5.97
CA VAL A 130 -10.75 -0.03 -5.38
C VAL A 130 -9.31 0.30 -5.77
N LEU A 131 -9.15 1.28 -6.65
CA LEU A 131 -7.86 1.73 -7.16
C LEU A 131 -7.26 2.78 -6.21
N GLN A 132 -5.95 2.69 -5.98
CA GLN A 132 -5.25 3.72 -5.24
C GLN A 132 -5.03 4.95 -6.13
N PRO A 133 -5.14 6.18 -5.59
CA PRO A 133 -4.87 7.40 -6.35
C PRO A 133 -3.50 7.43 -7.04
N VAL A 134 -2.49 6.79 -6.44
CA VAL A 134 -1.16 6.68 -7.05
C VAL A 134 -1.16 5.80 -8.30
N GLN A 135 -1.96 4.74 -8.33
CA GLN A 135 -2.08 3.84 -9.49
C GLN A 135 -2.76 4.57 -10.65
N VAL A 136 -3.88 5.24 -10.39
CA VAL A 136 -4.62 6.03 -11.38
C VAL A 136 -3.73 7.13 -11.96
N LYS A 137 -3.04 7.89 -11.10
CA LYS A 137 -2.09 8.93 -11.53
C LYS A 137 -0.92 8.39 -12.35
N ALA A 138 -0.34 7.25 -11.95
CA ALA A 138 0.74 6.62 -12.71
C ALA A 138 0.25 6.19 -14.10
N PHE A 139 -0.94 5.59 -14.18
CA PHE A 139 -1.55 5.18 -15.44
C PHE A 139 -1.83 6.40 -16.36
N GLY A 140 -2.34 7.51 -15.81
CA GLY A 140 -2.57 8.75 -16.55
C GLY A 140 -1.29 9.39 -17.11
N ARG A 141 -0.18 9.33 -16.36
CA ARG A 141 1.13 9.80 -16.83
C ARG A 141 1.64 9.00 -18.02
N VAL A 142 1.52 7.67 -17.98
CA VAL A 142 1.94 6.77 -19.08
C VAL A 142 1.16 7.07 -20.36
N HIS A 143 -0.13 7.43 -20.24
CA HIS A 143 -1.01 7.73 -21.37
C HIS A 143 -1.03 9.22 -21.76
N LEU A 144 -0.09 10.04 -21.24
CA LEU A 144 0.08 11.46 -21.55
C LEU A 144 -1.19 12.34 -21.40
N ARG A 145 -2.16 11.92 -20.58
CA ARG A 145 -3.39 12.70 -20.35
C ARG A 145 -3.09 13.82 -19.36
N ARG A 146 -3.04 15.06 -19.86
CA ARG A 146 -2.66 16.27 -19.09
C ARG A 146 -3.83 17.15 -18.64
N ALA A 147 -5.08 16.83 -19.00
CA ALA A 147 -6.25 17.60 -18.58
C ALA A 147 -6.90 16.96 -17.32
N LYS A 148 -7.20 17.80 -16.34
CA LYS A 148 -7.81 17.43 -15.05
C LYS A 148 -9.31 17.76 -15.10
N ASN A 149 -10.15 16.75 -15.26
CA ASN A 149 -11.61 16.87 -15.23
C ASN A 149 -12.17 15.57 -14.63
N ASP A 150 -13.10 15.67 -13.68
CA ASP A 150 -13.77 14.55 -13.02
C ASP A 150 -14.27 13.48 -14.03
N ALA A 151 -14.77 13.92 -15.20
CA ALA A 151 -15.21 13.02 -16.27
C ALA A 151 -14.06 12.27 -16.98
N LEU A 152 -12.89 12.91 -17.10
CA LEU A 152 -11.68 12.28 -17.62
C LEU A 152 -11.05 11.34 -16.59
N ASP A 153 -11.20 11.65 -15.30
CA ASP A 153 -10.74 10.81 -14.20
C ASP A 153 -11.55 9.51 -14.15
N ALA A 154 -12.88 9.56 -14.30
CA ALA A 154 -13.72 8.36 -14.43
C ALA A 154 -13.31 7.46 -15.63
N GLU A 155 -13.00 8.06 -16.78
CA GLU A 155 -12.53 7.30 -17.96
C GLU A 155 -11.14 6.68 -17.73
N LEU A 156 -10.25 7.42 -17.06
CA LEU A 156 -8.94 6.93 -16.67
C LEU A 156 -9.05 5.75 -15.70
N ILE A 157 -9.96 5.83 -14.74
CA ILE A 157 -10.28 4.74 -13.81
C ILE A 157 -10.81 3.53 -14.59
N ALA A 158 -11.70 3.73 -15.58
CA ALA A 158 -12.25 2.65 -16.40
C ALA A 158 -11.16 1.89 -17.18
N ALA A 159 -10.24 2.64 -17.80
CA ALA A 159 -9.11 2.09 -18.55
C ALA A 159 -8.09 1.39 -17.63
N CYS A 160 -7.80 1.97 -16.47
CA CYS A 160 -6.93 1.37 -15.46
C CYS A 160 -7.54 0.04 -14.95
N THR A 161 -8.86 0.02 -14.75
CA THR A 161 -9.63 -1.16 -14.32
C THR A 161 -9.60 -2.28 -15.35
N ALA A 162 -9.68 -1.96 -16.64
CA ALA A 162 -9.54 -2.94 -17.71
C ALA A 162 -8.15 -3.60 -17.73
N SER A 163 -7.12 -2.87 -17.29
CA SER A 163 -5.71 -3.28 -17.39
C SER A 163 -5.15 -3.98 -16.15
N ILE A 164 -5.83 -3.89 -15.01
CA ILE A 164 -5.39 -4.46 -13.74
C ILE A 164 -6.07 -5.83 -13.53
N ASP A 165 -5.41 -6.79 -12.89
CA ASP A 165 -6.05 -8.04 -12.46
C ASP A 165 -6.88 -7.83 -11.18
N PRO A 166 -8.03 -8.51 -11.01
CA PRO A 166 -8.78 -8.44 -9.78
C PRO A 166 -7.95 -8.98 -8.59
N PRO A 167 -8.18 -8.45 -7.37
CA PRO A 167 -7.49 -8.97 -6.19
C PRO A 167 -7.79 -10.46 -6.03
N LYS A 168 -6.76 -11.25 -5.75
CA LYS A 168 -6.86 -12.72 -5.62
C LYS A 168 -7.68 -13.20 -4.41
N ILE A 169 -7.97 -12.31 -3.46
CA ILE A 169 -8.71 -12.65 -2.23
C ILE A 169 -9.87 -11.67 -2.07
N GLU A 170 -11.07 -12.24 -1.94
CA GLU A 170 -12.28 -11.49 -1.66
C GLU A 170 -12.22 -10.81 -0.27
N PRO A 171 -12.67 -9.55 -0.15
CA PRO A 171 -12.72 -8.87 1.14
C PRO A 171 -13.65 -9.58 2.14
N ASP A 172 -13.15 -9.89 3.33
CA ASP A 172 -13.95 -10.43 4.43
C ASP A 172 -14.73 -9.28 5.13
N PRO A 173 -16.07 -9.26 5.10
CA PRO A 173 -16.87 -8.20 5.72
C PRO A 173 -16.61 -8.04 7.22
N ARG A 174 -16.29 -9.14 7.93
CA ARG A 174 -15.96 -9.12 9.36
C ARG A 174 -14.71 -8.29 9.63
N LEU A 175 -13.71 -8.42 8.75
CA LEU A 175 -12.46 -7.66 8.85
C LEU A 175 -12.65 -6.21 8.41
N ALA A 176 -13.56 -5.93 7.47
CA ALA A 176 -13.88 -4.57 7.04
C ALA A 176 -14.45 -3.72 8.19
N GLU A 177 -15.37 -4.28 8.98
CA GLU A 177 -15.90 -3.62 10.19
C GLU A 177 -14.76 -3.35 11.20
N LEU A 178 -13.96 -4.37 11.51
CA LEU A 178 -12.83 -4.27 12.45
C LEU A 178 -11.76 -3.26 11.97
N ALA A 179 -11.58 -3.12 10.66
CA ALA A 179 -10.66 -2.13 10.09
C ALA A 179 -11.08 -0.69 10.41
N GLY A 180 -12.38 -0.41 10.56
CA GLY A 180 -12.88 0.88 11.05
C GLY A 180 -12.43 1.16 12.48
N TYR A 181 -12.66 0.21 13.39
CA TYR A 181 -12.23 0.32 14.80
C TYR A 181 -10.71 0.43 14.94
N LEU A 182 -9.96 -0.33 14.14
CA LEU A 182 -8.49 -0.27 14.13
C LEU A 182 -7.99 1.08 13.60
N THR A 183 -8.64 1.65 12.60
CA THR A 183 -8.33 3.00 12.10
C THR A 183 -8.54 4.03 13.20
N PHE A 184 -9.63 3.93 13.96
CA PHE A 184 -9.92 4.83 15.06
C PHE A 184 -8.90 4.68 16.21
N LEU A 185 -8.48 3.46 16.52
CA LEU A 185 -7.39 3.20 17.46
C LEU A 185 -6.07 3.86 17.02
N GLU A 186 -5.73 3.79 15.73
CA GLU A 186 -4.55 4.46 15.16
C GLU A 186 -4.65 5.99 15.28
N GLN A 187 -5.83 6.57 15.10
CA GLN A 187 -6.05 8.01 15.29
C GLN A 187 -5.87 8.44 16.76
N ILE A 188 -6.35 7.64 17.71
CA ILE A 188 -6.07 7.87 19.15
C ILE A 188 -4.56 7.85 19.42
N GLU A 189 -3.82 6.92 18.81
CA GLU A 189 -2.36 6.86 18.94
C GLU A 189 -1.67 8.10 18.35
N GLU A 190 -2.17 8.61 17.22
CA GLU A 190 -1.70 9.84 16.59
C GLU A 190 -2.00 11.08 17.46
N ASP A 191 -3.18 11.15 18.09
CA ASP A 191 -3.51 12.23 19.02
C ASP A 191 -2.62 12.19 20.26
N ILE A 192 -2.36 11.01 20.85
CA ILE A 192 -1.42 10.86 21.97
C ILE A 192 -0.03 11.38 21.58
N ALA A 193 0.46 11.03 20.39
CA ALA A 193 1.74 11.52 19.90
C ALA A 193 1.74 13.05 19.75
N ARG A 194 0.68 13.62 19.16
CA ARG A 194 0.50 15.06 18.99
C ARG A 194 0.51 15.80 20.33
N TYR A 195 -0.20 15.28 21.34
CA TYR A 195 -0.19 15.89 22.68
C TYR A 195 1.17 15.81 23.36
N LYS A 196 1.92 14.72 23.17
CA LYS A 196 3.29 14.61 23.70
C LYS A 196 4.22 15.62 23.06
N THR A 197 4.19 15.78 21.74
CA THR A 197 4.99 16.80 21.04
C THR A 197 4.62 18.20 21.50
N ARG A 198 3.33 18.50 21.70
CA ARG A 198 2.90 19.78 22.28
C ARG A 198 3.49 20.01 23.67
N LEU A 199 3.56 18.99 24.51
CA LEU A 199 4.08 19.09 25.87
C LEU A 199 5.58 19.48 25.93
N GLU A 200 6.33 19.26 24.85
CA GLU A 200 7.73 19.70 24.74
C GLU A 200 7.88 21.23 24.64
N HIS A 201 6.80 21.95 24.31
CA HIS A 201 6.79 23.40 24.10
C HIS A 201 5.88 24.15 25.08
N ILE A 202 5.39 23.50 26.14
CA ILE A 202 4.51 24.11 27.15
C ILE A 202 5.24 24.13 28.48
N ASP A 203 5.61 25.31 28.96
CA ASP A 203 6.28 25.47 30.25
C ASP A 203 5.29 25.63 31.41
N GLU A 204 4.15 26.30 31.17
CA GLU A 204 3.15 26.63 32.19
C GLU A 204 2.59 25.39 32.92
N PRO A 205 2.85 25.21 34.23
CA PRO A 205 2.50 24.00 34.98
C PRO A 205 1.02 23.64 34.97
N GLU A 206 0.11 24.61 34.92
CA GLU A 206 -1.33 24.35 34.84
C GLU A 206 -1.71 23.72 33.49
N ILE A 207 -1.24 24.29 32.39
CA ILE A 207 -1.50 23.77 31.04
C ILE A 207 -0.87 22.38 30.88
N ARG A 208 0.35 22.17 31.40
CA ARG A 208 1.00 20.84 31.42
C ARG A 208 0.15 19.80 32.14
N ARG A 209 -0.47 20.14 33.27
CA ARG A 209 -1.37 19.24 34.01
C ARG A 209 -2.58 18.83 33.16
N THR A 210 -3.22 19.79 32.49
CA THR A 210 -4.35 19.54 31.59
C THR A 210 -3.98 18.61 30.43
N VAL A 211 -2.86 18.89 29.73
CA VAL A 211 -2.40 18.06 28.61
C VAL A 211 -2.02 16.64 29.07
N ASN A 212 -1.39 16.50 30.24
CA ASN A 212 -1.10 15.18 30.79
C ASN A 212 -2.38 14.40 31.13
N ALA A 213 -3.41 15.06 31.66
CA ALA A 213 -4.72 14.43 31.90
C ALA A 213 -5.38 13.98 30.59
N ASP A 214 -5.28 14.76 29.52
CA ASP A 214 -5.76 14.38 28.18
C ASP A 214 -5.02 13.15 27.64
N ILE A 215 -3.69 13.11 27.75
CA ILE A 215 -2.88 11.95 27.37
C ILE A 215 -3.29 10.72 28.17
N ALA A 216 -3.51 10.85 29.48
CA ALA A 216 -3.96 9.75 30.33
C ALA A 216 -5.34 9.22 29.89
N ARG A 217 -6.30 10.11 29.63
CA ARG A 217 -7.64 9.75 29.11
C ARG A 217 -7.55 9.02 27.78
N LEU A 218 -6.73 9.50 26.84
CA LEU A 218 -6.53 8.86 25.54
C LEU A 218 -5.85 7.49 25.67
N LYS A 219 -4.88 7.33 26.58
CA LYS A 219 -4.26 6.02 26.87
C LYS A 219 -5.28 5.01 27.40
N THR A 220 -6.15 5.42 28.31
CA THR A 220 -7.24 4.58 28.82
C THR A 220 -8.20 4.18 27.69
N ARG A 221 -8.58 5.13 26.83
CA ARG A 221 -9.43 4.86 25.66
C ARG A 221 -8.74 3.91 24.68
N ARG A 222 -7.46 4.09 24.40
CA ARG A 222 -6.63 3.21 23.56
C ARG A 222 -6.69 1.77 24.07
N ALA A 223 -6.45 1.55 25.37
CA ALA A 223 -6.48 0.22 25.98
C ALA A 223 -7.88 -0.41 25.89
N ALA A 224 -8.95 0.37 26.13
CA ALA A 224 -10.32 -0.09 25.97
C ALA A 224 -10.66 -0.48 24.52
N GLN A 225 -10.17 0.29 23.53
CA GLN A 225 -10.38 -0.02 22.11
C GLN A 225 -9.66 -1.29 21.68
N ILE A 226 -8.41 -1.52 22.14
CA ILE A 226 -7.71 -2.79 21.88
C ILE A 226 -8.53 -3.97 22.40
N ARG A 227 -9.02 -3.90 23.64
CA ARG A 227 -9.88 -4.95 24.23
C ARG A 227 -11.18 -5.16 23.45
N ASN A 228 -11.83 -4.08 23.00
CA ASN A 228 -13.06 -4.18 22.20
C ASN A 228 -12.80 -4.87 20.85
N ILE A 229 -11.75 -4.47 20.13
CA ILE A 229 -11.36 -5.10 18.86
C ILE A 229 -11.04 -6.58 19.07
N ALA A 230 -10.24 -6.90 20.09
CA ALA A 230 -9.89 -8.28 20.41
C ALA A 230 -11.13 -9.12 20.75
N LYS A 231 -12.07 -8.59 21.55
CA LYS A 231 -13.33 -9.26 21.88
C LYS A 231 -14.17 -9.56 20.63
N ARG A 232 -14.34 -8.58 19.73
CA ARG A 232 -15.10 -8.76 18.48
C ARG A 232 -14.43 -9.76 17.55
N LEU A 233 -13.12 -9.68 17.40
CA LEU A 233 -12.36 -10.63 16.57
C LEU A 233 -12.47 -12.05 17.12
N ARG A 234 -12.34 -12.21 18.44
CA ARG A 234 -12.45 -13.52 19.11
C ARG A 234 -13.86 -14.12 19.10
N ALA A 235 -14.89 -13.34 18.75
CA ALA A 235 -16.23 -13.89 18.52
C ALA A 235 -16.28 -14.82 17.29
N HIS A 236 -15.29 -14.75 16.40
CA HIS A 236 -15.13 -15.64 15.26
C HIS A 236 -14.01 -16.64 15.52
N HIS A 237 -14.36 -17.94 15.58
CA HIS A 237 -13.41 -19.00 15.95
C HIS A 237 -12.18 -19.07 15.04
N ASP A 238 -12.37 -18.96 13.73
CA ASP A 238 -11.27 -18.98 12.74
C ASP A 238 -10.30 -17.80 12.93
N LEU A 239 -10.82 -16.61 13.23
CA LEU A 239 -10.00 -15.43 13.47
C LEU A 239 -9.30 -15.49 14.83
N ALA A 240 -9.96 -16.03 15.86
CA ALA A 240 -9.38 -16.25 17.18
C ALA A 240 -8.14 -17.17 17.10
N LEU A 241 -8.27 -18.31 16.41
CA LEU A 241 -7.15 -19.22 16.18
C LEU A 241 -5.97 -18.53 15.48
N ARG A 242 -6.25 -17.77 14.41
CA ARG A 242 -5.20 -17.00 13.71
C ARG A 242 -4.54 -15.96 14.62
N LEU A 243 -5.32 -15.28 15.46
CA LEU A 243 -4.79 -14.31 16.42
C LEU A 243 -3.85 -14.98 17.43
N ASP A 244 -4.25 -16.12 18.00
CA ASP A 244 -3.45 -16.84 19.00
C ASP A 244 -2.15 -17.40 18.38
N LEU A 245 -2.21 -17.87 17.12
CA LEU A 245 -1.01 -18.25 16.36
C LEU A 245 -0.04 -17.07 16.19
N VAL A 246 -0.53 -15.89 15.82
CA VAL A 246 0.32 -14.70 15.65
C VAL A 246 0.88 -14.22 16.99
N LEU A 247 0.08 -14.26 18.06
CA LEU A 247 0.49 -13.89 19.42
C LEU A 247 1.56 -14.82 20.00
N SER A 248 1.62 -16.08 19.54
CA SER A 248 2.65 -17.01 19.98
C SER A 248 4.08 -16.58 19.61
N ILE A 249 4.24 -15.67 18.64
CA ILE A 249 5.55 -15.20 18.18
C ILE A 249 6.14 -14.21 19.18
N PRO A 250 7.31 -14.50 19.78
CA PRO A 250 7.98 -13.56 20.66
C PRO A 250 8.29 -12.26 19.93
N GLY A 251 7.84 -11.14 20.52
CA GLY A 251 7.99 -9.80 19.95
C GLY A 251 6.74 -9.24 19.26
N ILE A 252 5.69 -10.04 19.03
CA ILE A 252 4.41 -9.54 18.53
C ILE A 252 3.43 -9.37 19.70
N GLY A 253 3.10 -8.12 20.02
CA GLY A 253 2.05 -7.80 21.00
C GLY A 253 0.66 -7.76 20.37
N GLU A 254 -0.38 -7.79 21.22
CA GLU A 254 -1.81 -7.82 20.83
C GLU A 254 -2.17 -6.73 19.81
N ARG A 255 -1.73 -5.48 20.02
CA ARG A 255 -1.96 -4.36 19.08
C ARG A 255 -1.46 -4.65 17.66
N THR A 256 -0.30 -5.30 17.52
CA THR A 256 0.30 -5.63 16.21
C THR A 256 -0.30 -6.91 15.65
N ALA A 257 -0.61 -7.89 16.49
CA ALA A 257 -1.30 -9.11 16.08
C ALA A 257 -2.68 -8.79 15.48
N LEU A 258 -3.48 -7.94 16.14
CA LEU A 258 -4.74 -7.44 15.59
C LEU A 258 -4.55 -6.74 14.25
N ALA A 259 -3.51 -5.89 14.12
CA ALA A 259 -3.23 -5.22 12.86
C ALA A 259 -2.86 -6.20 11.73
N LEU A 260 -2.12 -7.24 12.02
CA LEU A 260 -1.79 -8.29 11.06
C LEU A 260 -3.04 -9.03 10.57
N ILE A 261 -3.90 -9.48 11.48
CA ILE A 261 -5.12 -10.20 11.09
C ILE A 261 -6.09 -9.30 10.31
N ILE A 262 -6.28 -8.05 10.76
CA ILE A 262 -7.27 -7.13 10.18
C ILE A 262 -6.79 -6.48 8.87
N ARG A 263 -5.53 -6.06 8.80
CA ARG A 263 -4.97 -5.35 7.62
C ARG A 263 -4.29 -6.30 6.63
N MET A 264 -4.20 -7.58 6.93
CA MET A 264 -3.60 -8.59 6.04
C MET A 264 -4.41 -9.89 6.01
N PRO A 265 -5.61 -9.87 5.41
CA PRO A 265 -6.43 -11.08 5.26
C PRO A 265 -5.68 -12.22 4.57
N GLU A 266 -4.73 -11.90 3.68
CA GLU A 266 -3.88 -12.84 2.94
C GLU A 266 -2.90 -13.62 3.81
N LEU A 267 -2.69 -13.21 5.07
CA LEU A 267 -1.69 -13.81 5.96
C LEU A 267 -1.94 -15.32 6.12
N GLY A 268 -0.93 -16.12 5.76
CA GLY A 268 -0.94 -17.58 5.73
C GLY A 268 -1.20 -18.19 4.35
N ARG A 269 -1.60 -17.39 3.36
CA ARG A 269 -1.96 -17.85 1.99
C ARG A 269 -1.02 -17.33 0.90
N VAL A 270 -0.11 -16.41 1.24
CA VAL A 270 0.83 -15.79 0.31
C VAL A 270 2.25 -16.25 0.56
N SER A 271 3.10 -16.14 -0.46
CA SER A 271 4.54 -16.36 -0.33
C SER A 271 5.19 -15.32 0.60
N ARG A 272 6.44 -15.58 1.00
CA ARG A 272 7.19 -14.68 1.89
C ARG A 272 7.48 -13.34 1.22
N GLU A 273 7.71 -13.38 -0.09
CA GLU A 273 8.00 -12.26 -0.97
C GLU A 273 6.75 -11.41 -1.17
N GLU A 274 5.62 -12.04 -1.51
CA GLU A 274 4.32 -11.35 -1.62
C GLU A 274 3.91 -10.72 -0.29
N ALA A 275 4.10 -11.43 0.84
CA ALA A 275 3.80 -10.88 2.15
C ALA A 275 4.60 -9.59 2.43
N ALA A 276 5.91 -9.63 2.17
CA ALA A 276 6.78 -8.48 2.34
C ALA A 276 6.41 -7.32 1.41
N ALA A 277 6.06 -7.61 0.15
CA ALA A 277 5.63 -6.62 -0.82
C ALA A 277 4.30 -5.95 -0.42
N LEU A 278 3.30 -6.74 -0.01
CA LEU A 278 1.99 -6.25 0.45
C LEU A 278 2.14 -5.30 1.65
N ALA A 279 3.04 -5.61 2.59
CA ALA A 279 3.34 -4.76 3.73
C ALA A 279 4.27 -3.57 3.40
N GLY A 280 4.85 -3.50 2.19
CA GLY A 280 5.83 -2.47 1.83
C GLY A 280 7.17 -2.60 2.57
N LEU A 281 7.56 -3.82 2.93
CA LEU A 281 8.82 -4.16 3.61
C LEU A 281 9.85 -4.78 2.67
N ALA A 282 9.48 -5.01 1.40
CA ALA A 282 10.42 -5.43 0.36
C ALA A 282 11.26 -4.23 -0.10
N PRO A 283 12.60 -4.31 -0.06
CA PRO A 283 13.47 -3.29 -0.63
C PRO A 283 13.41 -3.37 -2.16
N PHE A 284 13.30 -2.22 -2.81
CA PHE A 284 13.39 -2.08 -4.27
C PHE A 284 14.81 -1.67 -4.67
N ASP A 285 15.22 -2.16 -5.82
CA ASP A 285 16.51 -1.85 -6.43
C ASP A 285 16.46 -0.43 -7.00
N ASP A 286 17.49 0.36 -6.74
CA ASP A 286 17.67 1.72 -7.29
C ASP A 286 18.92 1.73 -8.18
N ASP A 287 18.98 0.74 -9.07
CA ASP A 287 20.12 0.50 -9.93
C ASP A 287 19.78 0.99 -11.35
N SER A 288 20.65 1.81 -11.95
CA SER A 288 20.48 2.26 -13.35
C SER A 288 21.82 2.31 -14.08
N GLY A 289 21.99 1.47 -15.11
CA GLY A 289 23.25 1.38 -15.86
C GLY A 289 24.45 1.08 -14.95
N GLN A 290 25.30 2.08 -14.71
CA GLN A 290 26.46 2.01 -13.81
C GLN A 290 26.16 2.46 -12.36
N HIS A 291 24.98 3.03 -12.09
CA HIS A 291 24.55 3.44 -10.75
C HIS A 291 24.07 2.24 -9.94
N ARG A 292 24.62 2.10 -8.73
CA ARG A 292 24.10 1.22 -7.67
C ARG A 292 23.64 2.07 -6.50
N GLY A 293 22.35 2.38 -6.47
CA GLY A 293 21.72 3.21 -5.45
C GLY A 293 21.49 2.47 -4.14
N GLN A 294 21.11 3.21 -3.10
CA GLN A 294 20.66 2.59 -1.85
C GLN A 294 19.28 1.97 -2.07
N ARG A 295 19.08 0.73 -1.64
CA ARG A 295 17.77 0.10 -1.74
C ARG A 295 16.78 0.75 -0.79
N HIS A 296 15.61 1.14 -1.29
CA HIS A 296 14.56 1.79 -0.52
C HIS A 296 13.30 0.94 -0.45
N ILE A 297 12.56 1.05 0.66
CA ILE A 297 11.21 0.50 0.74
C ILE A 297 10.21 1.55 0.21
N ALA A 298 9.26 1.11 -0.61
CA ALA A 298 8.22 1.98 -1.17
C ALA A 298 6.86 1.27 -1.20
N GLY A 299 5.78 2.06 -1.27
CA GLY A 299 4.41 1.53 -1.41
C GLY A 299 3.94 0.65 -0.23
N GLY A 300 3.06 -0.30 -0.57
CA GLY A 300 2.46 -1.26 0.35
C GLY A 300 1.52 -0.67 1.41
N ARG A 301 1.11 -1.51 2.37
CA ARG A 301 0.20 -1.13 3.46
C ARG A 301 0.94 -0.38 4.58
N SER A 302 1.08 0.94 4.42
CA SER A 302 1.85 1.81 5.34
C SER A 302 1.47 1.71 6.82
N ARG A 303 0.17 1.60 7.15
CA ARG A 303 -0.32 1.41 8.54
C ARG A 303 0.12 0.08 9.14
N LEU A 304 0.11 -0.99 8.34
CA LEU A 304 0.61 -2.30 8.74
C LEU A 304 2.13 -2.26 8.93
N ARG A 305 2.85 -1.63 8.01
CA ARG A 305 4.31 -1.42 8.13
C ARG A 305 4.69 -0.71 9.41
N ARG A 306 3.97 0.36 9.77
CA ARG A 306 4.18 1.10 11.03
C ARG A 306 3.98 0.18 12.25
N SER A 307 2.93 -0.64 12.25
CA SER A 307 2.65 -1.60 13.32
C SER A 307 3.74 -2.67 13.45
N LEU A 308 4.26 -3.17 12.32
CA LEU A 308 5.37 -4.13 12.28
C LEU A 308 6.70 -3.52 12.74
N TYR A 309 7.00 -2.28 12.33
CA TYR A 309 8.18 -1.56 12.81
C TYR A 309 8.14 -1.36 14.33
N ALA A 310 6.98 -0.93 14.87
CA ALA A 310 6.78 -0.73 16.30
C ALA A 310 6.95 -2.04 17.11
N ALA A 311 6.60 -3.19 16.55
CA ALA A 311 6.86 -4.50 17.16
C ALA A 311 8.33 -4.93 17.02
N ALA A 312 8.93 -4.69 15.84
CA ALA A 312 10.32 -5.05 15.55
C ALA A 312 11.30 -4.32 16.46
N LEU A 313 11.04 -3.06 16.79
CA LEU A 313 11.91 -2.23 17.62
C LEU A 313 12.26 -2.92 18.96
N PRO A 314 11.33 -3.20 19.87
CA PRO A 314 11.66 -3.91 21.11
C PRO A 314 12.02 -5.39 20.91
N ALA A 315 11.44 -6.05 19.90
CA ALA A 315 11.71 -7.46 19.64
C ALA A 315 13.16 -7.74 19.23
N ALA A 316 13.77 -6.82 18.48
CA ALA A 316 15.16 -6.89 18.03
C ALA A 316 16.19 -6.65 19.14
N PHE A 317 15.78 -6.21 20.34
CA PHE A 317 16.69 -6.00 21.47
C PHE A 317 16.52 -7.00 22.60
N ARG A 318 15.34 -7.60 22.76
CA ARG A 318 15.04 -8.39 23.98
C ARG A 318 14.24 -9.66 23.73
N TRP A 319 13.17 -9.57 22.95
CA TRP A 319 12.12 -10.59 23.01
C TRP A 319 12.28 -11.74 22.02
N ASN A 320 13.01 -11.55 20.92
CA ASN A 320 13.17 -12.59 19.91
C ASN A 320 14.64 -12.78 19.57
N ARG A 321 15.23 -13.90 20.04
CA ARG A 321 16.67 -14.19 19.89
C ARG A 321 17.12 -14.15 18.43
N ALA A 322 16.30 -14.65 17.51
CA ALA A 322 16.60 -14.62 16.08
C ALA A 322 16.63 -13.20 15.50
N LEU A 323 15.79 -12.29 16.01
CA LEU A 323 15.81 -10.88 15.60
C LEU A 323 16.96 -10.12 16.23
N VAL A 324 17.30 -10.41 17.49
CA VAL A 324 18.49 -9.86 18.16
C VAL A 324 19.74 -10.19 17.36
N ALA A 325 19.92 -11.45 17.00
CA ALA A 325 21.03 -11.90 16.18
C ALA A 325 21.02 -11.25 14.77
N LEU A 326 19.84 -11.13 14.15
CA LEU A 326 19.70 -10.47 12.85
C LEU A 326 20.11 -9.00 12.90
N TYR A 327 19.62 -8.27 13.90
CA TYR A 327 19.91 -6.84 14.09
C TYR A 327 21.40 -6.63 14.31
N ALA A 328 22.01 -7.34 15.27
CA ALA A 328 23.43 -7.24 15.57
C ALA A 328 24.31 -7.55 14.35
N ARG A 329 23.96 -8.58 13.57
CA ARG A 329 24.69 -8.93 12.35
C ARG A 329 24.59 -7.86 11.27
N LEU A 330 23.44 -7.20 11.13
CA LEU A 330 23.25 -6.16 10.11
C LEU A 330 23.97 -4.86 10.48
N THR A 331 23.92 -4.45 11.75
CA THR A 331 24.64 -3.26 12.23
C THR A 331 26.15 -3.45 12.20
N ALA A 332 26.65 -4.66 12.53
CA ALA A 332 28.07 -5.01 12.38
C ALA A 332 28.56 -4.91 10.92
N ARG A 333 27.66 -5.03 9.94
CA ARG A 333 27.94 -4.84 8.50
C ARG A 333 27.75 -3.39 8.03
N GLY A 334 27.63 -2.43 8.95
CA GLY A 334 27.46 -1.01 8.63
C GLY A 334 26.07 -0.60 8.14
N LYS A 335 25.04 -1.46 8.29
CA LYS A 335 23.66 -1.05 7.94
C LYS A 335 23.12 -0.06 8.96
N ALA A 336 22.47 0.99 8.47
CA ALA A 336 21.80 1.98 9.31
C ALA A 336 20.75 1.34 10.22
N HIS A 337 20.56 1.90 11.41
CA HIS A 337 19.63 1.43 12.43
C HIS A 337 18.22 1.14 11.86
N THR A 338 17.66 2.11 11.13
CA THR A 338 16.31 1.98 10.53
C THR A 338 16.24 0.84 9.52
N ALA A 339 17.29 0.64 8.71
CA ALA A 339 17.33 -0.45 7.73
C ALA A 339 17.39 -1.82 8.42
N ALA A 340 18.17 -1.94 9.50
CA ALA A 340 18.23 -3.17 10.31
C ALA A 340 16.87 -3.49 10.97
N LEU A 341 16.17 -2.49 11.48
CA LEU A 341 14.82 -2.67 12.04
C LEU A 341 13.78 -3.03 10.99
N ILE A 342 13.84 -2.45 9.78
CA ILE A 342 12.96 -2.84 8.67
C ILE A 342 13.20 -4.31 8.27
N ALA A 343 14.45 -4.77 8.26
CA ALA A 343 14.76 -6.17 8.05
C ALA A 343 14.18 -7.07 9.17
N CYS A 344 14.22 -6.62 10.42
CA CYS A 344 13.58 -7.32 11.54
C CYS A 344 12.05 -7.34 11.42
N ALA A 345 11.43 -6.24 11.01
CA ALA A 345 9.99 -6.14 10.75
C ALA A 345 9.56 -7.09 9.62
N ARG A 346 10.34 -7.16 8.52
CA ARG A 346 10.13 -8.15 7.45
C ARG A 346 10.21 -9.57 7.98
N LYS A 347 11.20 -9.85 8.84
CA LYS A 347 11.38 -11.18 9.44
C LYS A 347 10.21 -11.57 10.35
N LEU A 348 9.71 -10.65 11.18
CA LEU A 348 8.50 -10.85 12.00
C LEU A 348 7.27 -11.17 11.14
N LEU A 349 7.07 -10.43 10.05
CA LEU A 349 5.96 -10.69 9.14
C LEU A 349 6.05 -12.09 8.51
N ILE A 350 7.26 -12.51 8.12
CA ILE A 350 7.49 -13.87 7.60
C ILE A 350 7.16 -14.92 8.66
N TYR A 351 7.51 -14.68 9.93
CA TYR A 351 7.13 -15.57 11.03
C TYR A 351 5.60 -15.66 11.17
N ALA A 352 4.91 -14.52 11.21
CA ALA A 352 3.45 -14.45 11.29
C ALA A 352 2.78 -15.19 10.13
N ASN A 353 3.26 -15.00 8.90
CA ASN A 353 2.75 -15.70 7.73
C ASN A 353 2.96 -17.22 7.85
N THR A 354 4.13 -17.63 8.34
CA THR A 354 4.50 -19.06 8.46
C THR A 354 3.71 -19.79 9.54
N VAL A 355 3.51 -19.20 10.72
CA VAL A 355 2.74 -19.85 11.81
C VAL A 355 1.26 -19.99 11.42
N VAL A 356 0.69 -18.98 10.75
CA VAL A 356 -0.69 -19.05 10.26
C VAL A 356 -0.82 -20.07 9.12
N GLN A 357 0.15 -20.14 8.20
CA GLN A 357 0.16 -21.13 7.13
C GLN A 357 0.23 -22.57 7.66
N ARG A 358 1.02 -22.80 8.71
CA ARG A 358 1.20 -24.14 9.31
C ARG A 358 0.08 -24.53 10.27
N GLY A 359 -0.65 -23.56 10.81
CA GLY A 359 -1.66 -23.80 11.85
C GLY A 359 -1.07 -24.20 13.21
N THR A 360 0.25 -24.06 13.40
CA THR A 360 0.94 -24.45 14.64
C THR A 360 1.59 -23.23 15.30
N PRO A 361 1.52 -23.09 16.64
CA PRO A 361 2.20 -22.01 17.36
C PRO A 361 3.70 -21.93 17.06
N TRP A 362 4.26 -20.75 17.31
CA TRP A 362 5.70 -20.51 17.19
C TRP A 362 6.49 -21.49 18.06
N ALA A 363 7.44 -22.18 17.43
CA ALA A 363 8.44 -22.99 18.10
C ALA A 363 9.81 -22.36 17.87
N GLU A 364 10.54 -22.09 18.94
CA GLU A 364 11.91 -21.63 18.84
C GLU A 364 12.78 -22.79 18.37
N LYS A 365 13.51 -22.61 17.27
CA LYS A 365 14.56 -23.56 16.91
C LYS A 365 15.69 -23.40 17.92
N SER A 366 15.77 -24.31 18.88
CA SER A 366 16.97 -24.54 19.66
C SER A 366 18.08 -24.94 18.69
N PHE A 367 18.96 -24.00 18.35
CA PHE A 367 20.27 -24.37 17.82
C PHE A 367 21.02 -25.00 18.98
N SER A 368 21.13 -26.33 18.97
CA SER A 368 22.15 -27.04 19.74
C SER A 368 23.50 -26.45 19.32
N VAL A 369 24.19 -25.85 20.29
CA VAL A 369 25.54 -25.29 20.14
C VAL A 369 26.52 -26.44 19.90
#